data_AF-A0A382LAQ4-F1
#
_entry.id   AF-A0A382LAQ4-F1
#
_cell.length_a   1.000
_cell.length_b   1.000
_cell.length_c   1.000
_cell.angle_alpha   90.00
_cell.angle_beta   90.00
_cell.angle_gamma   90.00
#
_symmetry.space_group_name_H-M   'P 1'
#
loop_
_entity.id
_entity.type
_entity.pdbx_description
1 polymer ?
#
loop_
_entity_poly.entity_id
_entity_poly.type
_entity_poly.pdbx_seq_one_letter_code
_entity_poly.pdbx_strand_id
1 'polypeptide(L)'
;MMKWSYNPTWAKKPMNIINARSETLNEKPSFKMAKRCTIVADGWFEWHRKGDKKQPYFFHMNDNIFLFAGIYNEYQGVNGCAIITKKANENLGKVHHRMPILLENNEARNWLQGEDV
;
A
#
# COMPACT_ATOMS: atom_id res chain seq x y z
N MET A 1 16.79 -2.24 3.64
CA MET A 1 15.45 -2.82 3.86
C MET A 1 14.61 -1.86 4.68
N MET A 2 13.29 -1.83 4.49
CA MET A 2 12.37 -0.95 5.22
C MET A 2 11.41 -1.80 6.03
N LYS A 3 10.97 -1.30 7.19
CA LYS A 3 9.93 -1.93 8.00
C LYS A 3 8.57 -1.64 7.37
N TRP A 4 7.70 -2.63 7.22
CA TRP A 4 6.31 -2.39 6.81
C TRP A 4 5.51 -1.80 7.98
N SER A 5 5.71 -0.50 8.20
CA SER A 5 5.21 0.30 9.32
C SER A 5 5.66 1.75 9.11
N TYR A 6 4.92 2.49 8.30
CA TYR A 6 5.15 3.92 8.07
C TYR A 6 4.78 4.76 9.30
N ASN A 7 5.60 5.77 9.57
CA ASN A 7 5.35 6.77 10.61
C ASN A 7 5.63 8.16 10.04
N PRO A 8 4.71 9.14 10.18
CA PRO A 8 5.00 10.52 9.83
C PRO A 8 6.18 11.03 10.65
N THR A 9 7.07 11.82 10.03
CA THR A 9 8.31 12.29 10.70
C THR A 9 8.02 13.16 11.92
N TRP A 10 6.87 13.84 11.96
CA TRP A 10 6.43 14.70 13.07
C TRP A 10 5.72 13.95 14.20
N ALA A 11 5.46 12.65 14.07
CA ALA A 11 4.64 11.90 15.02
C ALA A 11 5.35 11.76 16.38
N LYS A 12 4.70 12.13 17.48
CA LYS A 12 5.25 12.00 18.84
C LYS A 12 5.36 10.53 19.30
N LYS A 13 4.49 9.66 18.76
CA LYS A 13 4.48 8.21 19.01
C LYS A 13 4.32 7.48 17.67
N PRO A 14 4.84 6.24 17.54
CA PRO A 14 4.63 5.44 16.35
C PRO A 14 3.14 5.23 16.05
N MET A 15 2.74 5.50 14.81
CA MET A 15 1.40 5.24 14.27
C MET A 15 1.31 3.88 13.58
N ASN A 16 2.44 3.30 13.16
CA ASN A 16 2.54 1.98 12.51
C ASN A 16 1.57 1.82 11.33
N ILE A 17 1.53 2.80 10.43
CA ILE A 17 0.64 2.80 9.27
C ILE A 17 1.17 1.80 8.24
N ILE A 18 0.39 0.77 7.93
CA ILE A 18 0.79 -0.24 6.92
C ILE A 18 0.17 0.03 5.54
N ASN A 19 -0.93 0.80 5.49
CA ASN A 19 -1.64 1.16 4.26
C ASN A 19 -2.00 2.65 4.24
N ALA A 20 -1.87 3.29 3.08
CA ALA A 20 -2.37 4.65 2.82
C ALA A 20 -3.38 4.63 1.67
N ARG A 21 -4.38 5.50 1.71
CA ARG A 21 -5.43 5.60 0.67
C ARG A 21 -4.99 6.61 -0.37
N SER A 22 -4.94 6.24 -1.65
CA SER A 22 -4.57 7.16 -2.73
C SER A 22 -5.47 8.38 -2.76
N GLU A 23 -6.76 8.20 -2.49
CA GLU A 23 -7.79 9.26 -2.55
C GLU A 23 -7.53 10.42 -1.58
N THR A 24 -6.74 10.21 -0.52
CA THR A 24 -6.43 11.23 0.50
C THR A 24 -4.93 11.40 0.71
N LEU A 25 -4.11 10.86 -0.20
CA LEU A 25 -2.66 10.80 -0.02
C LEU A 25 -2.06 12.21 0.05
N ASN A 26 -2.51 13.10 -0.84
CA ASN A 26 -2.05 14.48 -0.93
C ASN A 26 -2.70 15.42 0.09
N GLU A 27 -3.78 14.97 0.75
CA GLU A 27 -4.55 15.78 1.69
C GLU A 27 -4.09 15.57 3.13
N LYS A 28 -3.75 14.32 3.50
CA LYS A 28 -3.46 13.98 4.90
C LYS A 28 -2.08 14.45 5.32
N PRO A 29 -1.95 15.20 6.45
CA PRO A 29 -0.66 15.65 6.98
C PRO A 29 0.33 14.51 7.27
N SER A 30 -0.17 13.30 7.52
CA SER A 30 0.63 12.10 7.73
C SER A 30 1.55 11.77 6.54
N PHE A 31 1.15 12.13 5.32
CA PHE A 31 1.83 11.71 4.09
C PHE A 31 2.49 12.86 3.32
N LYS A 32 2.36 14.11 3.80
CA LYS A 32 2.88 15.31 3.12
C LYS A 32 4.37 15.26 2.78
N MET A 33 5.18 14.62 3.64
CA MET A 33 6.62 14.46 3.44
C MET A 33 7.01 13.05 3.00
N ALA A 34 6.04 12.21 2.63
CA ALA A 34 6.30 10.84 2.26
C ALA A 34 7.04 10.77 0.93
N LYS A 35 8.09 9.95 0.86
CA LYS A 35 8.77 9.62 -0.38
C LYS A 35 8.08 8.44 -1.04
N ARG A 36 8.08 8.39 -2.38
CA ARG A 36 7.47 7.30 -3.15
C ARG A 36 8.46 6.15 -3.31
N CYS A 37 7.97 4.91 -3.18
CA CYS A 37 8.71 3.68 -3.43
C CYS A 37 7.81 2.64 -4.11
N THR A 38 8.41 1.56 -4.59
CA THR A 38 7.67 0.38 -5.03
C THR A 38 7.90 -0.76 -4.04
N ILE A 39 6.91 -1.65 -3.91
CA ILE A 39 6.99 -2.83 -3.05
C ILE A 39 6.76 -4.05 -3.94
N VAL A 40 7.76 -4.92 -4.03
CA VAL A 40 7.71 -6.14 -4.85
C VAL A 40 6.88 -7.20 -4.14
N ALA A 41 5.97 -7.87 -4.87
CA ALA A 41 5.18 -8.99 -4.37
C ALA A 41 4.89 -10.01 -5.48
N ASP A 42 4.61 -11.24 -5.09
CA ASP A 42 4.07 -12.32 -5.93
C ASP A 42 2.55 -12.48 -5.76
N GLY A 43 2.01 -11.92 -4.69
CA GLY A 43 0.60 -11.96 -4.34
C GLY A 43 0.28 -11.23 -3.04
N TRP A 44 -0.99 -11.21 -2.67
CA TRP A 44 -1.45 -10.76 -1.35
C TRP A 44 -2.68 -11.55 -0.89
N PHE A 45 -2.91 -11.55 0.41
CA PHE A 45 -4.09 -12.20 1.00
C PHE A 45 -5.16 -11.18 1.34
N GLU A 46 -6.42 -11.54 1.10
CA GLU A 46 -7.59 -10.85 1.61
C GLU A 46 -8.59 -11.83 2.21
N TRP A 47 -9.31 -11.40 3.25
CA TRP A 47 -10.24 -12.27 3.97
C TRP A 47 -11.69 -11.90 3.66
N HIS A 48 -12.39 -12.79 2.95
CA HIS A 48 -13.83 -12.69 2.78
C HIS A 48 -14.52 -13.07 4.09
N ARG A 49 -15.36 -12.16 4.61
CA ARG A 49 -16.12 -12.40 5.85
C ARG A 49 -17.56 -12.73 5.52
N LYS A 50 -18.05 -13.86 6.04
CA LYS A 50 -19.46 -14.26 5.98
C LYS A 50 -19.93 -14.67 7.37
N GLY A 51 -20.60 -13.73 8.06
CA GLY A 51 -20.85 -13.85 9.50
C GLY A 51 -19.55 -13.93 10.29
N ASP A 52 -19.44 -14.90 11.19
CA ASP A 52 -18.23 -15.11 12.01
C ASP A 52 -17.11 -15.87 11.27
N LYS A 53 -17.37 -16.40 10.07
CA LYS A 53 -16.39 -17.14 9.29
C LYS A 53 -15.53 -16.19 8.44
N LYS A 54 -14.22 -16.45 8.42
CA LYS A 54 -13.24 -15.75 7.57
C LYS A 54 -12.58 -16.75 6.64
N GLN A 55 -12.74 -16.54 5.33
CA GLN A 55 -12.06 -17.32 4.30
C GLN A 55 -10.92 -16.47 3.69
N PRO A 56 -9.65 -16.87 3.81
CA PRO A 56 -8.56 -16.21 3.08
C PRO A 56 -8.63 -16.55 1.58
N TYR A 57 -8.36 -15.55 0.76
CA TYR A 57 -8.15 -15.64 -0.68
C TYR A 57 -6.76 -15.08 -0.99
N PHE A 58 -5.99 -15.82 -1.78
CA PHE A 58 -4.71 -15.36 -2.31
C PHE A 58 -4.92 -14.78 -3.71
N PHE A 59 -4.57 -13.51 -3.87
CA PHE A 59 -4.60 -12.82 -5.15
C PHE A 59 -3.17 -12.76 -5.69
N HIS A 60 -2.98 -13.24 -6.91
CA HIS A 60 -1.68 -13.32 -7.58
C HIS A 60 -1.86 -13.16 -9.09
N MET A 61 -0.76 -13.01 -9.83
CA MET A 61 -0.78 -12.78 -11.27
C MET A 61 -0.05 -13.90 -12.02
N ASN A 62 -0.69 -15.07 -12.17
CA ASN A 62 -0.14 -16.23 -12.90
C ASN A 62 1.34 -16.50 -12.57
N ASP A 63 1.69 -16.47 -11.28
CA ASP A 63 3.03 -16.69 -10.72
C ASP A 63 4.09 -15.64 -11.11
N ASN A 64 3.67 -14.48 -11.61
CA ASN A 64 4.56 -13.35 -11.89
C ASN A 64 4.68 -12.42 -10.69
N ILE A 65 5.87 -11.86 -10.52
CA ILE A 65 6.10 -10.74 -9.61
C ILE A 65 5.50 -9.45 -10.19
N PHE A 66 5.00 -8.59 -9.31
CA PHE A 66 4.50 -7.27 -9.65
C PHE A 66 4.86 -6.26 -8.56
N LEU A 67 4.59 -4.99 -8.85
CA LEU A 67 4.94 -3.88 -7.98
C LEU A 67 3.67 -3.27 -7.40
N PHE A 68 3.63 -3.08 -6.08
CA PHE A 68 2.70 -2.16 -5.46
C PHE A 68 3.26 -0.75 -5.42
N ALA A 69 2.40 0.25 -5.60
CA ALA A 69 2.68 1.61 -5.20
C ALA A 69 2.86 1.66 -3.67
N GLY A 70 3.95 2.27 -3.22
CA GLY A 70 4.25 2.41 -1.80
C GLY A 70 4.78 3.82 -1.48
N ILE A 71 4.69 4.15 -0.20
CA ILE A 71 5.36 5.31 0.37
C ILE A 71 6.27 4.91 1.51
N TYR A 72 7.30 5.70 1.76
CA TYR A 72 8.21 5.49 2.87
C TYR A 72 8.68 6.81 3.46
N ASN A 73 9.20 6.72 4.69
CA ASN A 73 9.97 7.79 5.34
C ASN A 73 10.87 7.19 6.41
N GLU A 74 11.88 7.97 6.80
CA GLU A 74 12.66 7.69 8.00
C GLU A 74 12.01 8.35 9.22
N TYR A 75 11.77 7.56 10.26
CA TYR A 75 11.25 8.02 11.55
C TYR A 75 12.17 7.51 12.65
N GLN A 76 12.80 8.43 13.39
CA GLN A 76 13.72 8.11 14.50
C GLN A 76 14.82 7.11 14.10
N GLY A 77 15.44 7.31 12.92
CA GLY A 77 16.48 6.43 12.39
C GLY A 77 15.99 5.11 11.79
N VAL A 78 14.68 4.89 11.70
CA VAL A 78 14.09 3.67 11.12
C VAL A 78 13.29 4.02 9.86
N ASN A 79 13.68 3.44 8.73
CA ASN A 79 12.90 3.53 7.49
C ASN A 79 11.67 2.63 7.56
N GLY A 80 10.49 3.25 7.46
CA GLY A 80 9.19 2.58 7.45
C GLY A 80 8.42 2.85 6.16
N CYS A 81 7.68 1.85 5.66
CA CYS A 81 6.85 1.97 4.46
C CYS A 81 5.39 1.57 4.68
N ALA A 82 4.54 2.02 3.76
CA ALA A 82 3.12 1.65 3.65
C ALA A 82 2.76 1.41 2.18
N ILE A 83 1.83 0.48 1.95
CA ILE A 83 1.28 0.20 0.62
C ILE A 83 0.18 1.22 0.31
N ILE A 84 0.15 1.74 -0.91
CA ILE A 84 -0.96 2.57 -1.39
C ILE A 84 -2.12 1.66 -1.82
N THR A 85 -3.31 2.01 -1.38
CA THR A 85 -4.54 1.30 -1.66
C THR A 85 -5.55 2.21 -2.34
N LYS A 86 -6.44 1.61 -3.14
CA LYS A 86 -7.62 2.24 -3.74
C LYS A 86 -8.88 1.44 -3.45
N LYS A 87 -10.04 1.96 -3.85
CA LYS A 87 -11.30 1.21 -3.88
C LYS A 87 -11.11 -0.08 -4.71
N ALA A 88 -11.58 -1.21 -4.20
CA ALA A 88 -11.51 -2.47 -4.92
C ALA A 88 -12.37 -2.43 -6.21
N ASN A 89 -11.89 -3.12 -7.25
CA ASN A 89 -12.68 -3.40 -8.45
C ASN A 89 -13.84 -4.37 -8.16
N GLU A 90 -14.70 -4.63 -9.14
CA GLU A 90 -15.91 -5.45 -8.96
C GLU A 90 -15.62 -6.88 -8.48
N ASN A 91 -14.53 -7.49 -8.95
CA ASN A 91 -14.18 -8.86 -8.59
C ASN A 91 -13.65 -8.95 -7.15
N LEU A 92 -12.66 -8.12 -6.83
CA LEU A 92 -12.08 -8.10 -5.49
C LEU A 92 -13.02 -7.51 -4.45
N GLY A 93 -13.92 -6.60 -4.86
CA GLY A 93 -14.96 -6.01 -4.03
C GLY A 93 -15.93 -7.03 -3.41
N LYS A 94 -16.05 -8.22 -4.01
CA LYS A 94 -16.80 -9.36 -3.45
C LYS A 94 -16.11 -9.98 -2.23
N VAL A 95 -14.80 -9.79 -2.08
CA VAL A 95 -13.97 -10.29 -0.97
C VAL A 95 -13.67 -9.18 0.02
N HIS A 96 -13.19 -8.04 -0.46
CA HIS A 96 -12.81 -6.89 0.36
C HIS A 96 -12.96 -5.56 -0.39
N HIS A 97 -13.36 -4.50 0.31
CA HIS A 97 -13.69 -3.19 -0.27
C HIS A 97 -12.49 -2.34 -0.72
N ARG A 98 -11.26 -2.73 -0.37
CA ARG A 98 -10.01 -2.06 -0.73
C ARG A 98 -9.06 -3.03 -1.40
N MET A 99 -8.19 -2.47 -2.23
CA MET A 99 -7.13 -3.21 -2.91
C MET A 99 -5.84 -2.40 -2.96
N PRO A 100 -4.67 -3.05 -2.99
CA PRO A 100 -3.42 -2.35 -3.29
C PRO A 100 -3.44 -1.81 -4.72
N ILE A 101 -2.69 -0.75 -4.98
CA ILE A 101 -2.44 -0.28 -6.36
C ILE A 101 -1.28 -1.08 -6.91
N LEU A 102 -1.58 -1.94 -7.89
CA LEU A 102 -0.58 -2.63 -8.70
C LEU A 102 -0.12 -1.67 -9.81
N LEU A 103 1.18 -1.69 -10.10
CA LEU A 103 1.83 -0.83 -11.08
C LEU A 103 2.43 -1.68 -12.21
N GLU A 104 2.15 -1.29 -13.44
CA GLU A 104 2.93 -1.71 -14.60
C GLU A 104 4.31 -1.04 -14.61
N ASN A 105 5.24 -1.52 -15.44
CA ASN A 105 6.62 -1.02 -15.48
C ASN A 105 6.72 0.49 -15.75
N ASN A 106 5.87 1.03 -16.64
CA ASN A 106 5.85 2.47 -16.93
C ASN A 106 5.25 3.27 -15.77
N GLU A 107 4.15 2.78 -15.19
CA GLU A 107 3.51 3.41 -14.02
C GLU A 107 4.45 3.43 -12.81
N ALA A 108 5.25 2.37 -12.62
CA ALA A 108 6.27 2.32 -11.58
C ALA A 108 7.33 3.41 -11.73
N ARG A 109 7.77 3.68 -12.96
CA ARG A 109 8.72 4.78 -13.23
C ARG A 109 8.08 6.13 -12.92
N ASN A 110 6.86 6.38 -13.40
CA ASN A 110 6.14 7.62 -13.18
C ASN A 110 5.88 7.86 -11.69
N TRP A 111 5.43 6.82 -10.98
CA TRP A 111 5.24 6.84 -9.54
C TRP A 111 6.52 7.24 -8.81
N LEU A 112 7.66 6.65 -9.15
CA LEU A 112 8.95 7.00 -8.52
C LEU A 112 9.41 8.43 -8.84
N GLN A 113 8.94 9.02 -9.93
CA GLN A 113 9.23 10.40 -10.34
C GLN A 113 8.31 11.44 -9.71
N GLY A 114 7.26 11.02 -9.00
CA GLY A 114 6.38 11.93 -8.27
C GLY A 114 4.95 12.02 -8.79
N GLU A 115 4.61 11.29 -9.87
CA GLU A 115 3.24 11.24 -10.40
C GLU A 115 2.33 10.45 -9.45
N ASP A 116 1.04 10.80 -9.47
CA ASP A 116 0.01 10.09 -8.71
C ASP A 116 -0.56 8.90 -9.48
N VAL A 117 -1.13 7.95 -8.73
CA VAL A 117 -1.71 6.68 -9.21
C VAL A 117 -3.16 6.50 -8.75
#